data_AF-A0A1Q7B637-F1
#
_entry.id   AF-A0A1Q7B637-F1
#
_cell.length_a   1.000
_cell.length_b   1.000
_cell.length_c   1.000
_cell.angle_alpha   90.00
_cell.angle_beta   90.00
_cell.angle_gamma   90.00
#
_symmetry.space_group_name_H-M   'P 1'
#
loop_
_entity.id
_entity.type
_entity.pdbx_description
1 polymer ?
#
loop_
_entity_poly.entity_id
_entity_poly.type
_entity_poly.pdbx_seq_one_letter_code
_entity_poly.pdbx_strand_id
1 'polypeptide(L)' 'MIGRQKIVGWILIVVSVAYIAYFLRVRLFTPGPILEKKEWVQFIGSIVILMLGTINVRMAAMRERRRKGLPD' A
#
# COMPACT_ATOMS: atom_id res chain seq x y z
N MET A 1 -4.24 -4.23 21.94
CA MET A 1 -4.11 -5.14 20.79
C MET A 1 -4.26 -4.36 19.51
N ILE A 2 -3.29 -4.45 18.60
CA ILE A 2 -3.41 -3.87 17.26
C ILE A 2 -4.62 -4.51 16.56
N GLY A 3 -5.56 -3.69 16.08
CA GLY A 3 -6.75 -4.20 15.40
C GLY A 3 -6.39 -4.81 14.04
N ARG A 4 -7.07 -5.89 13.64
CA ARG A 4 -6.89 -6.59 12.35
C ARG A 4 -6.77 -5.63 11.16
N GLN A 5 -7.58 -4.58 11.13
CA GLN A 5 -7.55 -3.60 10.06
C GLN A 5 -6.27 -2.77 9.99
N LYS A 6 -5.64 -2.46 11.13
CA LYS A 6 -4.35 -1.78 11.18
C LYS A 6 -3.24 -2.70 10.64
N ILE A 7 -3.28 -3.99 11.00
CA ILE A 7 -2.35 -5.01 10.47
C ILE A 7 -2.50 -5.12 8.95
N VAL A 8 -3.72 -5.35 8.47
CA VAL A 8 -4.00 -5.48 7.03
C VAL A 8 -3.55 -4.22 6.29
N GLY A 9 -3.85 -3.03 6.83
CA GLY A 9 -3.38 -1.77 6.24
C GLY A 9 -1.86 -1.72 6.08
N TRP A 10 -1.12 -2.09 7.12
CA TRP A 10 0.35 -2.17 7.05
C TRP A 10 0.85 -3.22 6.06
N ILE A 11 0.22 -4.40 5.99
CA ILE A 11 0.58 -5.43 5.01
C ILE A 11 0.40 -4.89 3.59
N LEU A 12 -0.74 -4.25 3.30
CA LEU A 12 -1.00 -3.66 1.97
C LEU A 12 0.05 -2.61 1.62
N ILE A 13 0.43 -1.74 2.56
CA ILE A 13 1.48 -0.74 2.37
C ILE A 13 2.82 -1.42 2.06
N VAL A 14 3.27 -2.36 2.89
CA VAL A 14 4.58 -3.00 2.72
C VAL A 14 4.68 -3.74 1.39
N VAL A 15 3.66 -4.53 1.04
CA VAL A 15 3.65 -5.31 -0.20
C VAL A 15 3.60 -4.40 -1.44
N SER A 16 2.77 -3.35 -1.41
CA SER A 16 2.69 -2.41 -2.54
C SER A 16 3.97 -1.60 -2.71
N VAL A 17 4.56 -1.08 -1.63
CA VAL A 17 5.85 -0.36 -1.69
C VAL A 17 6.96 -1.25 -2.20
N ALA A 18 7.04 -2.50 -1.73
CA ALA A 18 8.03 -3.46 -2.19
C ALA A 18 7.90 -3.72 -3.70
N TYR A 19 6.67 -3.92 -4.19
CA TYR A 19 6.42 -4.10 -5.62
C TYR A 19 6.75 -2.84 -6.44
N ILE A 20 6.35 -1.65 -5.99
CA ILE A 20 6.66 -0.39 -6.67
C ILE A 20 8.16 -0.19 -6.77
N ALA A 21 8.91 -0.40 -5.69
CA ALA A 21 10.36 -0.30 -5.68
C ALA A 21 11.02 -1.31 -6.65
N TYR A 22 10.53 -2.55 -6.66
CA TYR A 22 10.95 -3.58 -7.61
C TYR A 22 10.66 -3.15 -9.06
N PHE A 23 9.44 -2.72 -9.36
CA PHE A 23 9.02 -2.34 -10.70
C PHE A 23 9.87 -1.18 -11.22
N LEU A 24 10.05 -0.13 -10.42
CA LEU A 24 10.88 1.01 -10.79
C LEU A 24 12.33 0.59 -11.05
N ARG A 25 12.96 -0.12 -10.09
CA ARG A 25 14.38 -0.47 -10.18
C ARG A 25 14.67 -1.50 -11.26
N VAL A 26 13.92 -2.60 -11.28
CA VAL A 26 14.25 -3.81 -12.04
C VAL A 26 13.53 -3.83 -13.39
N ARG A 27 12.28 -3.34 -13.47
CA ARG A 27 11.50 -3.39 -14.71
C ARG A 27 11.56 -2.10 -15.53
N LEU A 28 11.58 -0.94 -14.87
CA LEU A 28 11.54 0.35 -15.57
C LEU A 28 12.93 0.91 -15.88
N PHE A 29 13.85 0.91 -14.91
CA PHE A 29 15.17 1.56 -15.05
C PHE A 29 16.30 0.62 -15.47
N THR A 30 16.05 -0.68 -15.59
CA THR A 30 17.04 -1.64 -16.10
C THR A 30 16.67 -2.05 -17.53
N PRO A 31 17.63 -2.10 -18.48
CA PRO A 31 17.38 -2.59 -19.83
C PRO A 31 16.81 -4.02 -19.79
N GLY A 32 15.75 -4.27 -20.53
CA GLY A 32 15.09 -5.56 -20.55
C GLY A 32 13.98 -5.62 -21.60
N PRO A 33 13.19 -6.71 -21.60
CA PRO A 33 12.05 -6.84 -22.50
C PRO A 33 11.07 -5.67 -22.33
N ILE A 34 10.42 -5.28 -23.44
CA ILE A 34 9.36 -4.27 -23.45
C ILE A 34 8.33 -4.57 -22.36
N LEU A 35 7.95 -3.53 -21.62
CA LEU A 35 6.93 -3.61 -20.58
C LEU A 35 5.58 -3.98 -21.19
N GLU A 36 5.01 -5.09 -20.73
CA GLU A 36 3.69 -5.53 -21.17
C GLU A 36 2.58 -4.72 -20.49
N LYS A 37 1.43 -4.60 -21.16
CA LYS A 37 0.23 -3.92 -20.62
C LYS A 37 -0.18 -4.46 -19.24
N LYS A 38 -0.04 -5.77 -19.01
CA LYS A 38 -0.37 -6.41 -17.72
C LYS A 38 0.48 -5.87 -16.57
N GLU A 39 1.73 -5.50 -16.84
CA GLU A 39 2.66 -4.99 -15.84
C GLU A 39 2.34 -3.54 -15.48
N TRP A 40 1.94 -2.73 -16.47
CA TRP A 40 1.40 -1.39 -16.22
C TRP A 40 0.13 -1.42 -15.38
N VAL A 41 -0.77 -2.37 -15.66
CA VAL A 41 -1.98 -2.59 -14.84
C VAL A 41 -1.60 -2.99 -13.42
N GLN A 42 -0.62 -3.87 -13.24
CA GLN A 42 -0.14 -4.28 -11.93
C GLN A 42 0.52 -3.11 -11.17
N PHE A 43 1.28 -2.26 -11.86
CA PHE A 43 1.86 -1.04 -11.29
C PHE A 43 0.78 -0.07 -10.81
N ILE A 44 -0.22 0.25 -11.65
CA ILE A 44 -1.35 1.10 -11.24
C ILE A 44 -2.12 0.45 -10.07
N GLY A 45 -2.36 -0.86 -10.15
CA GLY A 45 -3.00 -1.63 -9.08
C GLY A 45 -2.24 -1.54 -7.75
N SER A 46 -0.91 -1.60 -7.79
CA SER A 46 -0.08 -1.47 -6.59
C SER A 46 -0.17 -0.08 -5.95
N ILE A 47 -0.31 0.98 -6.75
CA ILE A 47 -0.55 2.35 -6.25
C ILE A 47 -1.92 2.42 -5.56
N VAL A 48 -2.96 1.83 -6.15
CA VAL A 48 -4.29 1.78 -5.54
C VAL A 48 -4.26 0.99 -4.22
N ILE A 49 -3.58 -0.16 -4.19
CA ILE A 49 -3.42 -0.96 -2.97
C ILE A 49 -2.69 -0.17 -1.88
N LEU A 50 -1.67 0.61 -2.24
CA LEU A 50 -0.96 1.49 -1.32
C LEU A 50 -1.91 2.52 -0.68
N MET A 51 -2.75 3.17 -1.50
CA MET A 51 -3.77 4.11 -1.01
C MET A 51 -4.77 3.43 -0.07
N LEU A 52 -5.26 2.24 -0.41
CA LEU A 52 -6.16 1.47 0.46
C LEU A 52 -5.48 1.08 1.78
N GLY A 53 -4.19 0.74 1.74
CA GLY A 53 -3.38 0.45 2.91
C GLY A 53 -3.29 1.64 3.86
N THR A 54 -2.95 2.83 3.34
CA THR A 54 -2.85 4.05 4.15
C THR A 54 -4.19 4.48 4.73
N ILE A 55 -5.28 4.38 3.95
CA ILE A 55 -6.65 4.62 4.42
C ILE A 55 -7.00 3.67 5.56
N ASN A 56 -6.70 2.38 5.45
CA ASN A 56 -6.97 1.40 6.50
C ASN A 56 -6.23 1.70 7.80
N VAL A 57 -4.95 2.05 7.73
CA VAL A 57 -4.15 2.45 8.90
C VAL A 57 -4.72 3.72 9.53
N ARG A 58 -5.05 4.73 8.72
CA ARG A 58 -5.62 6.00 9.20
C ARG A 58 -6.97 5.79 9.87
N MET A 59 -7.89 5.05 9.24
CA MET A 59 -9.19 4.74 9.84
C MET A 59 -9.08 3.89 11.10
N ALA A 60 -8.08 3.01 11.20
CA ALA A 60 -7.83 2.26 12.42
C ALA A 60 -7.33 3.16 13.55
N ALA A 61 -6.43 4.11 13.25
CA ALA A 61 -5.95 5.10 14.21
C ALA A 61 -7.08 6.03 14.70
N MET A 62 -7.93 6.52 13.79
CA MET A 62 -9.10 7.34 14.14
C MET A 62 -10.08 6.59 15.06
N ARG A 63 -10.37 5.31 14.77
CA ARG A 63 -11.21 4.49 15.66
C ARG A 63 -10.59 4.26 17.02
N GLU A 64 -9.28 4.10 17.09
CA GLU A 64 -8.57 3.97 18.36
C GLU A 64 -8.65 5.27 19.18
N ARG A 65 -8.49 6.43 18.54
CA ARG A 65 -8.65 7.76 19.16
C ARG A 65 -10.07 7.98 19.69
N ARG A 66 -11.09 7.69 18.88
CA ARG A 66 -12.52 7.79 19.26
C ARG A 66 -12.85 6.90 20.46
N ARG A 67 -12.30 5.69 20.53
CA ARG A 67 -12.46 4.80 21.71
C ARG A 67 -11.82 5.35 22.98
N LYS A 68 -10.77 6.16 22.85
CA LYS A 68 -10.06 6.80 23.96
C LYS A 68 -10.63 8.18 24.34
N GLY A 69 -11.66 8.67 23.65
CA GLY A 69 -12.27 9.98 23.89
C GLY A 69 -11.34 11.16 23.56
N LEU A 70 -10.33 10.95 22.73
CA LEU A 70 -9.38 12.00 22.34
C LEU A 70 -9.97 12.89 21.23
N PRO A 71 -9.73 14.21 21.23
CA PRO A 71 -10.08 15.09 20.12
C PRO A 71 -9.29 14.72 18.85
N ASP A 72 -9.82 15.10 17.69
CA ASP A 72 -9.27 14.75 16.36
C ASP A 72 -7.85 15.28 16.13
#